data_AF-A0AAE1S4E1-F1
#
_entry.id   AF-A0AAE1S4E1-F1
#
_cell.length_a   1.000
_cell.length_b   1.000
_cell.length_c   1.000
_cell.angle_alpha   90.00
_cell.angle_beta   90.00
_cell.angle_gamma   90.00
#
_symmetry.space_group_name_H-M   'P 1'
#
loop_
_entity.id
_entity.type
_entity.pdbx_description
1 polymer ?
#
loop_
_entity_poly.entity_id
_entity_poly.type
_entity_poly.pdbx_seq_one_letter_code
_entity_poly.pdbx_strand_id
1 'polypeptide(L)'
;MASKEEGSSKSTTNPALDPDQPGLEFAQFAAGCFWGGNDVGTQYRSGIYYYNDAQAQLARESLEAKQKEFTDKKIVTEILPAKRFYRAEEYHQQYLEKGGGRGAGQSAAKGCNDPIRCYG
;
A
#
# COMPACT_ATOMS: atom_id res chain seq x y z
N MET A 1 -28.51 -35.21 17.08
CA MET A 1 -27.75 -34.59 15.97
C MET A 1 -27.81 -33.09 16.17
N ALA A 2 -26.81 -32.50 16.82
CA ALA A 2 -26.67 -31.06 16.98
C ALA A 2 -25.39 -30.67 16.25
N SER A 3 -25.54 -30.23 15.01
CA SER A 3 -24.42 -29.75 14.19
C SER A 3 -24.08 -28.32 14.61
N LYS A 4 -22.86 -28.16 15.11
CA LYS A 4 -22.20 -26.86 15.31
C LYS A 4 -22.12 -26.13 13.97
N GLU A 5 -22.67 -24.92 13.90
CA GLU A 5 -22.25 -23.94 12.89
C GLU A 5 -21.03 -23.20 13.45
N GLU A 6 -19.86 -23.52 12.89
CA GLU A 6 -18.62 -22.79 13.18
C GLU A 6 -18.69 -21.43 12.47
N GLY A 7 -18.89 -20.37 13.26
CA GLY A 7 -18.77 -19.00 12.81
C GLY A 7 -17.35 -18.70 12.35
N SER A 8 -17.14 -18.70 11.04
CA SER A 8 -15.93 -18.19 10.39
C SER A 8 -15.73 -16.73 10.77
N SER A 9 -14.86 -16.48 11.75
CA SER A 9 -14.42 -15.14 12.09
C SER A 9 -13.62 -14.60 10.90
N LYS A 10 -14.28 -13.81 10.03
CA LYS A 10 -13.59 -13.04 9.02
C LYS A 10 -12.65 -12.09 9.75
N SER A 11 -11.37 -12.46 9.79
CA SER A 11 -10.25 -11.62 10.19
C SER A 11 -10.28 -10.36 9.32
N THR A 12 -10.96 -9.31 9.78
CA THR A 12 -10.86 -7.97 9.23
C THR A 12 -9.55 -7.35 9.73
N THR A 13 -8.42 -7.97 9.38
CA THR A 13 -7.11 -7.36 9.56
C THR A 13 -7.00 -6.23 8.56
N ASN A 14 -7.32 -5.02 9.02
CA ASN A 14 -7.00 -3.80 8.30
C ASN A 14 -5.47 -3.63 8.41
N PRO A 15 -4.71 -3.80 7.32
CA PRO A 15 -3.24 -3.77 7.38
C PRO A 15 -2.71 -2.38 7.80
N ALA A 16 -3.55 -1.35 7.78
CA ALA A 16 -3.24 -0.01 8.29
C ALA A 16 -3.47 0.15 9.82
N LEU A 17 -4.11 -0.82 10.48
CA LEU A 17 -4.44 -0.80 11.91
C LEU A 17 -3.77 -1.92 12.72
N ASP A 18 -2.92 -2.73 12.10
CA ASP A 18 -2.13 -3.73 12.83
C ASP A 18 -0.76 -3.13 13.18
N PRO A 19 -0.51 -2.74 14.44
CA PRO A 19 0.76 -2.17 14.86
C PRO A 19 1.89 -3.22 14.94
N ASP A 20 1.59 -4.52 14.76
CA ASP A 20 2.54 -5.62 14.98
C ASP A 20 3.09 -6.22 13.68
N GLN A 21 2.91 -5.57 12.52
CA GLN A 21 3.58 -5.99 11.29
C GLN A 21 5.07 -5.61 11.36
N PRO A 22 6.01 -6.59 11.39
CA PRO A 22 7.43 -6.31 11.56
C PRO A 22 7.98 -5.54 10.34
N GLY A 23 8.04 -4.21 10.48
CA GLY A 23 9.25 -3.39 10.32
C GLY A 23 10.10 -3.42 9.05
N LEU A 24 9.82 -4.21 8.01
CA LEU A 24 10.79 -4.40 6.92
C LEU A 24 10.28 -4.19 5.48
N GLU A 25 9.00 -3.86 5.27
CA GLU A 25 8.42 -3.71 3.92
C GLU A 25 7.81 -2.32 3.67
N PHE A 26 8.21 -1.31 4.44
CA PHE A 26 7.68 0.06 4.29
C PHE A 26 8.27 0.84 3.10
N ALA A 27 9.30 0.31 2.43
CA ALA A 27 10.07 1.04 1.42
C ALA A 27 9.86 0.57 -0.04
N GLN A 28 9.27 -0.61 -0.28
CA GLN A 28 9.29 -1.21 -1.63
C GLN A 28 7.99 -0.98 -2.44
N PHE A 29 6.87 -0.62 -1.80
CA PHE A 29 5.56 -0.68 -2.46
C PHE A 29 5.28 0.43 -3.48
N ALA A 30 6.11 1.47 -3.54
CA ALA A 30 5.80 2.66 -4.35
C ALA A 30 6.31 2.59 -5.80
N ALA A 31 7.17 1.64 -6.19
CA ALA A 31 7.93 1.75 -7.43
C ALA A 31 7.16 1.37 -8.72
N GLY A 32 6.07 0.59 -8.64
CA GLY A 32 5.45 -0.02 -9.83
C GLY A 32 4.31 0.78 -10.48
N CYS A 33 3.25 1.08 -9.73
CA CYS A 33 2.01 1.65 -10.30
C CYS A 33 1.88 3.17 -10.16
N PHE A 34 2.61 3.76 -9.21
CA PHE A 34 2.45 5.17 -8.86
C PHE A 34 3.17 6.11 -9.83
N TRP A 35 4.31 5.69 -10.38
CA TRP A 35 5.16 6.53 -11.22
C TRP A 35 4.75 6.57 -12.71
N GLY A 36 3.76 5.76 -13.12
CA GLY A 36 3.43 5.51 -14.53
C GLY A 36 2.04 5.90 -15.01
N GLY A 37 1.18 6.53 -14.20
CA GLY A 37 -0.24 6.72 -14.53
C GLY A 37 -0.65 8.16 -14.84
N ASN A 38 -1.56 8.34 -15.80
CA ASN A 38 -2.20 9.61 -16.20
C ASN A 38 -3.09 10.27 -15.12
N ASP A 39 -2.88 9.93 -13.85
CA ASP A 39 -3.71 10.34 -12.72
C ASP A 39 -3.19 11.67 -12.15
N VAL A 40 -3.90 12.75 -12.46
CA VAL A 40 -3.53 14.12 -12.06
C VAL A 40 -4.47 14.61 -10.97
N GLY A 41 -3.91 15.03 -9.84
CA GLY A 41 -4.66 15.62 -8.74
C GLY A 41 -3.95 15.48 -7.39
N THR A 42 -4.36 16.28 -6.41
CA THR A 42 -3.75 16.29 -5.06
C THR A 42 -3.95 14.98 -4.29
N GLN A 43 -4.93 14.17 -4.69
CA GLN A 43 -5.18 12.83 -4.19
C GLN A 43 -4.11 11.80 -4.61
N TYR A 44 -3.35 12.07 -5.67
CA TYR A 44 -2.31 11.19 -6.23
C TYR A 44 -0.90 11.69 -5.87
N ARG A 45 -0.66 11.95 -4.58
CA ARG A 45 0.65 12.39 -4.08
C ARG A 45 1.38 11.25 -3.36
N SER A 46 2.70 11.20 -3.51
CA SER A 46 3.55 10.28 -2.74
C SER A 46 3.66 10.77 -1.30
N GLY A 47 3.32 9.93 -0.33
CA GLY A 47 3.45 10.28 1.08
C GLY A 47 3.69 9.06 1.95
N ILE A 48 4.52 9.24 2.98
CA ILE A 48 4.75 8.29 4.06
C ILE A 48 4.18 8.90 5.34
N TYR A 49 3.21 8.21 5.94
CA TYR A 49 2.55 8.66 7.16
C TYR A 49 2.94 7.77 8.33
N TYR A 50 3.66 8.32 9.31
CA TYR A 50 4.24 7.54 10.44
C TYR A 50 3.41 7.64 11.71
N TYR A 51 3.42 6.57 12.52
CA TYR A 51 2.77 6.54 13.84
C TYR A 51 3.76 6.74 15.00
N ASN A 52 5.05 6.48 14.78
CA ASN A 52 6.10 6.63 15.79
C ASN A 52 7.38 7.23 15.18
N ASP A 53 8.26 7.72 16.05
CA ASP A 53 9.49 8.40 15.62
C ASP A 53 10.50 7.47 14.94
N ALA A 54 10.47 6.17 15.29
CA ALA A 54 11.32 5.16 14.65
C ALA A 54 10.96 5.00 13.16
N GLN A 55 9.67 4.94 12.82
CA GLN A 55 9.19 4.95 11.44
C GLN A 55 9.56 6.25 10.72
N ALA A 56 9.47 7.39 11.41
CA ALA A 56 9.86 8.68 10.82
C ALA A 56 11.34 8.75 10.46
N GLN A 57 12.20 8.16 11.29
CA GLN A 57 13.64 8.08 11.04
C GLN A 57 13.95 7.13 9.87
N LEU A 58 13.40 5.92 9.89
CA LEU A 58 13.57 4.94 8.81
C LEU A 58 13.06 5.46 7.45
N ALA A 59 11.92 6.16 7.44
CA ALA A 59 11.38 6.76 6.23
C ALA A 59 12.32 7.82 5.63
N ARG A 60 12.92 8.67 6.48
CA ARG A 60 13.89 9.68 6.05
C ARG A 60 15.16 9.06 5.50
N GLU A 61 15.71 8.07 6.20
CA GLU A 61 16.91 7.34 5.75
C GLU A 61 16.67 6.63 4.41
N SER A 62 15.51 5.98 4.26
CA SER A 62 15.14 5.33 2.99
C SER A 62 14.96 6.35 1.85
N LEU A 63 14.39 7.52 2.12
CA LEU A 63 14.24 8.58 1.12
C LEU A 63 15.60 9.10 0.68
N GLU A 64 16.49 9.40 1.62
CA GLU A 64 17.85 9.87 1.34
C GLU A 64 18.66 8.84 0.54
N ALA A 65 18.53 7.55 0.89
CA ALA A 65 19.15 6.47 0.14
C ALA A 65 18.63 6.41 -1.30
N LYS A 66 17.30 6.47 -1.50
CA LYS A 66 16.70 6.45 -2.84
C LYS A 66 16.98 7.71 -3.65
N GLN A 67 17.06 8.88 -3.02
CA GLN A 67 17.38 10.13 -3.71
C GLN A 67 18.74 10.06 -4.42
N LYS A 68 19.68 9.26 -3.92
CA LYS A 68 20.99 9.04 -4.57
C LYS A 68 20.88 8.28 -5.89
N GLU A 69 19.86 7.44 -6.05
CA GLU A 69 19.60 6.70 -7.30
C GLU A 69 18.93 7.59 -8.36
N PHE A 70 18.22 8.64 -7.93
CA PHE A 70 17.55 9.61 -8.81
C PHE A 70 18.32 10.93 -8.82
N THR A 71 19.42 11.00 -9.57
CA THR A 71 20.25 12.22 -9.68
C THR A 71 19.54 13.36 -10.41
N ASP A 72 18.65 13.02 -11.34
CA ASP A 72 18.08 13.99 -12.29
C ASP A 72 16.73 14.55 -11.80
N LYS A 73 16.15 13.95 -10.75
CA LYS A 73 14.82 14.28 -10.24
C LYS A 73 14.80 14.21 -8.72
N LYS A 74 14.29 15.28 -8.10
CA LYS A 74 14.05 15.30 -6.65
C LYS A 74 12.81 14.47 -6.31
N ILE A 75 12.93 13.59 -5.33
CA ILE A 75 11.81 12.85 -4.73
C ILE A 75 10.97 13.85 -3.93
N VAL A 76 9.67 13.95 -4.27
CA VAL A 76 8.69 14.86 -3.66
C VAL A 76 7.80 14.18 -2.61
N THR A 77 8.27 13.05 -2.07
CA THR A 77 7.50 12.26 -1.08
C THR A 77 7.39 13.03 0.23
N GLU A 78 6.17 13.27 0.70
CA GLU A 78 5.95 13.91 2.00
C GLU A 78 6.12 12.90 3.14
N ILE A 79 6.73 13.32 4.26
CA ILE A 79 6.86 12.51 5.47
C ILE A 79 6.18 13.27 6.61
N LEU A 80 5.00 12.81 7.03
CA LEU A 80 4.15 13.50 7.99
C LEU A 80 3.59 12.52 9.03
N PRO A 81 3.21 12.98 10.24
CA PRO A 81 2.54 12.12 11.20
C PRO A 81 1.19 11.65 10.64
N ALA A 82 0.84 10.39 10.91
CA ALA A 82 -0.40 9.78 10.49
C ALA A 82 -1.61 10.53 11.07
N LYS A 83 -2.55 10.88 10.19
CA LYS A 83 -3.83 11.47 10.55
C LYS A 83 -4.91 10.38 10.56
N ARG A 84 -6.15 10.77 10.86
CA ARG A 84 -7.31 9.88 10.79
C ARG A 84 -7.40 9.20 9.42
N PHE A 85 -7.43 7.87 9.43
CA PHE A 85 -7.64 7.06 8.24
C PHE A 85 -9.14 6.87 7.98
N TYR A 86 -9.59 7.19 6.77
CA TYR A 86 -10.94 6.93 6.31
C TYR A 86 -10.90 5.76 5.33
N ARG A 87 -11.51 4.63 5.72
CA ARG A 87 -11.60 3.44 4.87
C ARG A 87 -12.45 3.77 3.64
N ALA A 88 -11.90 3.55 2.45
CA ALA A 88 -12.62 3.67 1.19
C ALA A 88 -13.73 2.61 1.06
N GLU A 89 -14.70 2.86 0.18
CA GLU A 89 -15.83 1.97 -0.06
C GLU A 89 -15.38 0.55 -0.46
N GLU A 90 -16.26 -0.42 -0.21
CA GLU A 90 -15.92 -1.85 -0.36
C GLU A 90 -15.56 -2.24 -1.81
N TYR A 91 -16.06 -1.50 -2.81
CA TYR A 91 -15.73 -1.75 -4.21
C TYR A 91 -14.27 -1.38 -4.55
N HIS A 92 -13.62 -0.50 -3.79
CA HIS A 92 -12.21 -0.15 -3.98
C HIS A 92 -11.25 -1.18 -3.37
N GLN A 93 -11.73 -1.95 -2.40
CA GLN A 93 -10.90 -2.90 -1.67
C GLN A 93 -10.55 -4.09 -2.57
N GLN A 94 -9.26 -4.42 -2.68
CA GLN A 94 -8.76 -5.55 -3.47
C GLN A 94 -9.25 -5.54 -4.93
N TYR A 95 -9.44 -4.34 -5.50
CA TYR A 95 -10.04 -4.16 -6.83
C TYR A 95 -9.34 -4.96 -7.94
N LEU A 96 -8.00 -4.96 -7.97
CA LEU A 96 -7.21 -5.68 -8.97
C LEU A 96 -7.28 -7.21 -8.78
N GLU A 97 -7.37 -7.69 -7.55
CA GLU A 97 -7.56 -9.11 -7.24
C GLU A 97 -8.96 -9.59 -7.67
N LYS A 98 -9.97 -8.73 -7.46
CA LYS A 98 -11.37 -8.97 -7.84
C LYS A 98 -11.63 -8.92 -9.36
N GLY A 99 -10.63 -8.61 -10.19
CA GLY A 99 -10.76 -8.61 -11.66
C GLY A 99 -10.45 -7.27 -12.34
N GLY A 100 -10.32 -6.17 -11.59
CA GLY A 100 -10.11 -4.84 -12.15
C GLY A 100 -11.19 -4.44 -13.17
N GLY A 101 -10.84 -3.52 -14.07
CA GLY A 101 -11.73 -3.04 -15.13
C GLY A 101 -11.86 -4.01 -16.31
N ARG A 102 -10.99 -5.03 -16.39
CA ARG A 102 -10.91 -5.99 -17.51
C ARG A 102 -11.46 -7.39 -17.17
N GLY A 103 -11.89 -7.62 -15.93
CA GLY A 103 -12.41 -8.91 -15.45
C GLY A 103 -11.36 -9.99 -15.22
N ALA A 104 -10.06 -9.69 -15.38
CA ALA A 104 -8.96 -10.61 -15.15
C ALA A 104 -8.20 -10.25 -13.87
N GLY A 105 -8.40 -11.05 -12.81
CA GLY A 105 -7.78 -10.82 -11.50
C GLY A 105 -6.25 -10.89 -11.56
N GLN A 106 -5.60 -10.08 -10.72
CA GLN A 106 -4.15 -10.10 -10.52
C GLN A 106 -3.82 -10.74 -9.17
N SER A 107 -2.82 -11.61 -9.14
CA SER A 107 -2.46 -12.35 -7.92
C SER A 107 -1.89 -11.41 -6.85
N ALA A 108 -2.47 -11.47 -5.65
CA ALA A 108 -1.97 -10.80 -4.45
C ALA A 108 -1.10 -11.73 -3.58
N ALA A 109 -0.74 -12.91 -4.09
CA ALA A 109 0.10 -13.86 -3.36
C ALA A 109 1.46 -13.24 -3.02
N LYS A 110 1.93 -13.48 -1.79
CA LYS A 110 3.25 -13.04 -1.36
C LYS A 110 4.33 -13.67 -2.27
N GLY A 111 5.24 -12.85 -2.78
CA GLY A 111 6.29 -13.28 -3.71
C GLY A 111 5.86 -13.39 -5.18
N CYS A 112 4.63 -12.99 -5.52
CA CYS A 112 4.23 -12.82 -6.92
C CYS A 112 5.05 -11.68 -7.56
N ASN A 113 5.75 -11.99 -8.64
CA ASN A 113 6.55 -11.04 -9.42
C ASN A 113 5.91 -10.72 -10.78
N ASP A 114 4.64 -11.07 -10.97
CA ASP A 114 3.91 -10.73 -12.20
C ASP A 114 3.76 -9.21 -12.32
N PRO A 115 3.96 -8.62 -13.51
CA PRO A 115 3.82 -7.18 -13.70
C PRO A 115 2.39 -6.71 -13.37
N ILE A 116 2.28 -5.79 -12.42
CA ILE A 116 0.98 -5.24 -12.00
C ILE A 116 0.47 -4.24 -13.05
N ARG A 117 -0.75 -4.46 -13.53
CA ARG A 117 -1.49 -3.57 -14.44
C ARG A 117 -2.35 -2.60 -13.64
N CYS A 118 -2.28 -1.31 -13.96
CA CYS A 118 -2.91 -0.24 -13.18
C CYS A 118 -4.44 -0.38 -13.00
N TYR A 119 -5.15 -0.92 -14.00
CA TYR A 119 -6.61 -0.98 -14.00
C TYR A 119 -7.17 -2.39 -14.30
N GLY A 120 -6.36 -3.43 -14.12
CA GLY A 120 -6.71 -4.81 -14.49
C GLY A 120 -6.17 -5.26 -15.83
#